data_AF-A0A0F9Q8I4-F1
#
_entry.id   AF-A0A0F9Q8I4-F1
#
_cell.length_a   1.000
_cell.length_b   1.000
_cell.length_c   1.000
_cell.angle_alpha   90.00
_cell.angle_beta   90.00
_cell.angle_gamma   90.00
#
_symmetry.space_group_name_H-M   'P 1'
#
loop_
_entity.id
_entity.type
_entity.pdbx_description
1 polymer ?
#
loop_
_entity_poly.entity_id
_entity_poly.type
_entity_poly.pdbx_seq_one_letter_code
_entity_poly.pdbx_strand_id
1 'polypeptide(L)'
;GIGAIASAVFCASEEQGKNLELGNLEIVTSEFIGGKIFASSCGPKGVLTLISDPDINIGLIRLILKRSGDELKEILDDFLAESPELMDSGLDLSDLDQLTPD
;
A
#
# COMPACT_ATOMS: atom_id res chain seq x y z
N GLY A 1 8.97 1.04 9.09
CA GLY A 1 9.37 2.46 9.23
C GLY A 1 8.13 3.32 9.16
N ILE A 2 8.01 4.21 8.18
CA ILE A 2 6.83 5.08 8.03
C ILE A 2 5.66 4.42 7.28
N GLY A 3 5.94 3.69 6.20
CA GLY A 3 4.89 3.02 5.40
C GLY A 3 4.06 2.05 6.23
N ALA A 4 4.72 1.23 7.06
CA ALA A 4 4.02 0.31 7.98
C ALA A 4 3.09 1.02 8.97
N ILE A 5 3.52 2.17 9.53
CA ILE A 5 2.69 2.96 10.45
C ILE A 5 1.50 3.56 9.69
N ALA A 6 1.74 4.17 8.53
CA ALA A 6 0.70 4.79 7.73
C ALA A 6 -0.33 3.76 7.24
N SER A 7 0.11 2.57 6.81
CA SER A 7 -0.79 1.46 6.45
C SER A 7 -1.62 1.00 7.64
N ALA A 8 -1.03 0.82 8.83
CA ALA A 8 -1.77 0.42 10.01
C ALA A 8 -2.85 1.45 10.40
N VAL A 9 -2.51 2.74 10.39
CA VAL A 9 -3.45 3.83 10.66
C VAL A 9 -4.54 3.90 9.60
N PHE A 10 -4.19 3.74 8.32
CA PHE A 10 -5.14 3.75 7.21
C PHE A 10 -6.16 2.60 7.34
N CYS A 11 -5.69 1.37 7.54
CA CYS A 11 -6.58 0.21 7.72
C CYS A 11 -7.49 0.36 8.95
N ALA A 12 -6.95 0.83 10.08
CA ALA A 12 -7.77 1.10 11.27
C ALA A 12 -8.85 2.17 11.01
N SER A 13 -8.49 3.22 10.26
CA SER A 13 -9.43 4.28 9.87
C SER A 13 -10.50 3.77 8.90
N GLU A 14 -10.16 2.85 8.00
CA GLU A 14 -11.09 2.23 7.07
C GLU A 14 -12.10 1.35 7.81
N GLU A 15 -11.62 0.52 8.73
CA GLU A 15 -12.48 -0.29 9.59
C GLU A 15 -13.40 0.58 10.45
N GLN A 16 -12.88 1.67 11.02
CA GLN A 16 -13.67 2.64 11.76
C GLN A 16 -14.78 3.26 10.89
N GLY A 17 -14.45 3.72 9.68
CA GLY A 17 -15.42 4.33 8.75
C GLY A 17 -16.49 3.36 8.30
N LYS A 18 -16.11 2.09 8.05
CA LYS A 18 -17.05 1.00 7.71
C LYS A 18 -18.04 0.73 8.84
N ASN A 19 -17.56 0.66 10.08
CA ASN A 19 -18.41 0.45 11.26
C ASN A 19 -19.38 1.60 11.53
N LEU A 20 -19.10 2.79 10.99
CA LEU A 20 -19.95 3.98 11.07
C LEU A 20 -20.77 4.22 9.78
N GLU A 21 -20.76 3.28 8.83
CA GLU A 21 -21.48 3.36 7.55
C GLU A 21 -21.12 4.60 6.70
N LEU A 22 -19.89 5.10 6.79
CA LEU A 22 -19.44 6.32 6.09
C LEU A 22 -18.96 6.07 4.65
N GLY A 23 -18.92 4.80 4.22
CA GLY A 23 -18.41 4.40 2.90
C GLY A 23 -16.90 4.16 2.89
N ASN A 24 -16.29 4.31 1.71
CA ASN A 24 -14.87 4.00 1.50
C ASN A 24 -13.98 5.14 2.02
N LEU A 25 -12.85 4.76 2.62
CA LEU A 25 -11.85 5.72 3.09
C LEU A 25 -11.04 6.27 1.90
N GLU A 26 -11.19 7.56 1.64
CA GLU A 26 -10.44 8.25 0.58
C GLU A 26 -9.06 8.71 1.07
N ILE A 27 -9.00 9.33 2.26
CA ILE A 27 -7.77 9.91 2.81
C ILE A 27 -7.82 9.98 4.34
N VAL A 28 -6.69 9.71 4.97
CA VAL A 28 -6.42 10.04 6.38
C VAL A 28 -5.50 11.26 6.42
N THR A 29 -5.81 12.23 7.27
CA THR A 29 -4.97 13.39 7.53
C THR A 29 -4.74 13.52 9.02
N SER A 30 -3.47 13.68 9.42
CA SER A 30 -3.08 13.98 10.80
C SER A 30 -2.26 15.25 10.81
N GLU A 31 -2.74 16.27 11.52
CA GLU A 31 -2.10 17.58 11.62
C GLU A 31 -1.38 17.72 12.96
N PHE A 32 -0.09 18.06 12.90
CA PHE A 32 0.76 18.33 14.04
C PHE A 32 1.32 19.74 13.94
N ILE A 33 1.80 20.28 15.06
CA ILE A 33 2.46 21.58 15.10
C ILE A 33 3.67 21.63 14.15
N GLY A 34 4.38 20.50 14.00
CA GLY A 34 5.57 20.38 13.15
C GLY A 34 5.32 19.95 11.71
N GLY A 35 4.08 19.67 11.31
CA GLY A 35 3.79 19.22 9.96
C GLY A 35 2.51 18.40 9.86
N LYS A 36 2.23 17.88 8.67
CA LYS A 36 1.04 17.07 8.40
C LYS A 36 1.40 15.75 7.75
N ILE A 37 0.68 14.70 8.11
CA ILE A 37 0.78 13.37 7.50
C ILE A 37 -0.52 13.13 6.73
N PHE A 38 -0.38 12.69 5.48
CA PHE A 38 -1.47 12.28 4.62
C PHE A 38 -1.25 10.83 4.20
N ALA A 39 -2.31 10.02 4.24
CA ALA A 39 -2.31 8.66 3.70
C ALA A 39 -3.56 8.44 2.86
N SER A 40 -3.40 7.96 1.63
CA SER A 40 -4.50 7.67 0.71
C SER A 40 -4.24 6.34 0.00
N SER A 41 -5.29 5.62 -0.36
CA SER A 41 -5.15 4.41 -1.20
C SER A 41 -4.63 4.79 -2.58
N CYS A 42 -3.68 4.01 -3.10
CA CYS A 42 -3.27 4.04 -4.50
C CYS A 42 -3.67 2.73 -5.19
N GLY A 43 -4.97 2.45 -5.16
CA GLY A 43 -5.54 1.18 -5.63
C GLY A 43 -5.60 0.10 -4.54
N PRO A 44 -5.92 -1.15 -4.90
CA PRO A 44 -6.27 -2.20 -3.93
C PRO A 44 -5.07 -2.72 -3.11
N LYS A 45 -3.83 -2.42 -3.52
CA LYS A 45 -2.62 -3.07 -2.98
C LYS A 45 -1.64 -2.09 -2.33
N GLY A 46 -1.92 -0.79 -2.33
CA GLY A 46 -0.96 0.23 -1.91
C GLY A 46 -1.58 1.40 -1.16
N VAL A 47 -0.76 2.01 -0.29
CA VAL A 47 -1.07 3.26 0.42
C VAL A 47 0.01 4.28 0.11
N LEU A 48 -0.37 5.40 -0.51
CA LEU A 48 0.48 6.54 -0.75
C LEU A 48 0.50 7.43 0.50
N THR A 49 1.71 7.65 1.05
CA THR A 49 1.91 8.47 2.25
C THR A 49 2.76 9.69 1.94
N LEU A 50 2.34 10.87 2.42
CA LEU A 50 3.06 12.13 2.28
C LEU A 50 3.19 12.82 3.64
N ILE A 51 4.41 13.27 3.97
CA ILE A 51 4.66 14.18 5.09
C ILE A 51 4.96 15.56 4.51
N SER A 52 4.45 16.59 5.17
CA SER A 52 4.61 17.98 4.75
C SER A 52 4.91 18.89 5.94
N ASP A 53 5.40 20.09 5.63
CA ASP A 53 5.53 21.20 6.57
C ASP A 53 4.16 21.72 7.05
N PRO A 54 4.10 22.46 8.17
CA PRO A 54 2.84 22.92 8.76
C PRO A 54 1.98 23.81 7.85
N ASP A 55 2.62 24.65 7.02
CA ASP A 55 1.99 25.74 6.27
C ASP A 55 1.60 25.36 4.83
N ILE A 56 1.47 24.06 4.56
CA ILE A 56 1.08 23.55 3.25
C ILE A 56 -0.42 23.73 2.98
N ASN A 57 -0.78 24.00 1.72
CA ASN A 57 -2.18 24.01 1.28
C ASN A 57 -2.73 22.57 1.16
N ILE A 58 -3.63 22.19 2.06
CA ILE A 58 -4.25 20.86 2.10
C ILE A 58 -5.01 20.53 0.81
N GLY A 59 -5.70 21.51 0.22
CA GLY A 59 -6.43 21.33 -1.04
C GLY A 59 -5.50 20.93 -2.19
N LEU A 60 -4.34 21.60 -2.29
CA LEU A 60 -3.31 21.28 -3.27
C LEU A 60 -2.72 19.88 -3.02
N ILE A 61 -2.45 19.53 -1.77
CA ILE A 61 -1.96 18.18 -1.43
C ILE A 61 -2.97 17.10 -1.82
N ARG A 62 -4.26 17.31 -1.59
CA ARG A 62 -5.31 16.36 -2.01
C ARG A 62 -5.32 16.16 -3.53
N LEU A 63 -5.15 17.25 -4.29
CA LEU A 63 -5.06 17.17 -5.75
C LEU A 63 -3.83 16.37 -6.19
N ILE A 64 -2.67 16.64 -5.60
CA ILE A 64 -1.41 15.94 -5.91
C ILE A 64 -1.52 14.45 -5.54
N LEU A 65 -1.99 14.13 -4.34
CA LEU A 65 -2.15 12.74 -3.88
C LEU A 65 -3.08 11.94 -4.77
N LYS A 66 -4.20 12.52 -5.24
CA LYS A 66 -5.11 11.85 -6.16
C LYS A 66 -4.39 11.49 -7.47
N ARG A 67 -3.76 12.48 -8.10
CA ARG A 67 -3.06 12.29 -9.38
C ARG A 67 -1.91 11.30 -9.25
N SER A 68 -1.06 11.49 -8.26
CA SER A 68 0.08 10.60 -8.02
C SER A 68 -0.35 9.20 -7.57
N GLY A 69 -1.49 9.08 -6.88
CA GLY A 69 -2.07 7.79 -6.50
C GLY A 69 -2.53 6.99 -7.71
N ASP A 70 -3.17 7.63 -8.69
CA ASP A 70 -3.59 7.00 -9.94
C ASP A 70 -2.35 6.54 -10.76
N GLU A 71 -1.34 7.40 -10.90
CA GLU A 71 -0.07 7.06 -11.59
C GLU A 71 0.68 5.93 -10.87
N LEU A 72 0.75 5.97 -9.53
CA LEU A 72 1.44 4.95 -8.74
C LEU A 72 0.73 3.60 -8.78
N LYS A 73 -0.59 3.57 -8.88
CA LYS A 73 -1.36 2.33 -9.00
C LYS A 73 -0.91 1.53 -10.22
N GLU A 74 -0.77 2.17 -11.38
CA GLU A 74 -0.34 1.51 -12.63
C GLU A 74 1.06 0.90 -12.45
N ILE A 75 2.00 1.68 -11.91
CA ILE A 75 3.37 1.22 -11.64
C ILE A 75 3.38 0.03 -10.66
N LEU A 76 2.54 0.08 -9.62
CA LEU A 76 2.48 -0.97 -8.61
C LEU A 76 1.84 -2.25 -9.17
N ASP A 77 0.81 -2.13 -10.00
CA ASP A 77 0.16 -3.27 -10.64
C ASP A 77 1.12 -3.98 -11.61
N ASP A 78 1.89 -3.22 -12.40
CA ASP A 78 2.93 -3.78 -13.28
C ASP A 78 4.05 -4.46 -12.47
N PHE A 79 4.59 -3.77 -11.46
CA PHE A 79 5.66 -4.32 -10.61
C PHE A 79 5.26 -5.63 -9.92
N LEU A 80 4.01 -5.73 -9.46
CA LEU A 80 3.50 -6.92 -8.78
C LEU A 80 3.09 -8.04 -9.75
N ALA A 81 2.84 -7.72 -11.03
CA ALA A 81 2.63 -8.72 -12.06
C ALA A 81 3.94 -9.45 -12.43
N GLU A 82 5.10 -8.86 -12.15
CA GLU A 82 6.42 -9.37 -12.54
C GLU A 82 7.07 -10.43 -11.58
N SER A 83 6.35 -11.15 -10.70
CA SER A 83 6.92 -12.35 -10.01
C SER A 83 5.89 -13.33 -9.41
N PRO A 84 6.04 -14.69 -9.50
CA PRO A 84 7.29 -15.47 -9.53
C PRO A 84 7.34 -16.69 -10.51
N GLU A 85 6.93 -16.60 -11.78
CA GLU A 85 7.07 -17.76 -12.70
C GLU A 85 8.52 -18.06 -13.14
N LEU A 86 9.50 -17.25 -12.72
CA LEU A 86 10.93 -17.45 -13.01
C LEU A 86 11.73 -18.13 -11.87
N MET A 87 11.09 -18.46 -10.74
CA MET A 87 11.77 -19.16 -9.61
C MET A 87 11.34 -20.61 -9.40
N ASP A 88 10.31 -21.09 -10.10
CA ASP A 88 9.85 -22.48 -10.00
C ASP A 88 10.26 -23.29 -11.24
N SER A 89 10.65 -24.55 -11.02
CA SER A 89 11.03 -25.59 -12.00
C SER A 89 12.48 -25.68 -12.53
N GLY A 90 13.48 -25.42 -11.67
CA GLY A 90 14.87 -25.84 -11.92
C GLY A 90 15.35 -27.06 -11.10
N LEU A 91 14.57 -27.52 -10.12
CA LEU A 91 14.90 -28.69 -9.30
C LEU A 91 13.87 -29.77 -9.54
N ASP A 92 14.21 -30.67 -10.46
CA ASP A 92 13.50 -31.94 -10.65
C ASP A 92 13.76 -32.81 -9.42
N LEU A 93 12.75 -32.95 -8.55
CA LEU A 93 12.79 -33.78 -7.35
C LEU A 93 12.33 -35.22 -7.62
N SER A 94 12.22 -35.64 -8.89
CA SER A 94 11.88 -37.04 -9.25
C SER A 94 12.92 -38.07 -8.77
N ASP A 95 14.12 -37.62 -8.39
CA ASP A 95 15.17 -38.47 -7.82
C ASP A 95 14.95 -38.83 -6.34
N LEU A 96 14.02 -38.18 -5.63
CA LEU A 96 13.81 -38.42 -4.19
C LEU A 96 13.04 -39.73 -3.90
N ASP A 97 12.33 -40.28 -4.88
CA ASP A 97 11.56 -41.53 -4.74
C ASP A 97 12.44 -42.80 -4.86
N GLN A 98 13.73 -42.66 -5.16
CA GLN A 98 14.66 -43.80 -5.26
C GLN A 98 15.38 -44.15 -3.96
N LEU A 99 15.06 -43.49 -2.84
CA LEU A 99 15.78 -43.62 -1.55
C LEU A 99 14.95 -44.23 -0.42
N THR A 100 14.05 -45.18 -0.69
CA THR A 100 13.60 -46.11 0.35
C THR A 100 14.32 -47.46 0.18
N PRO A 101 15.23 -47.83 1.09
CA PRO A 101 15.76 -49.18 1.16
C PRO A 101 14.66 -50.15 1.64
N ASP A 102 14.65 -51.36 1.06
CA ASP A 102 13.76 -52.48 1.39
C ASP A 102 13.64 -52.83 2.88
#